data_AF-A0A6C0IVV8-F1
#
_entry.id   AF-A0A6C0IVV8-F1
#
_cell.length_a   1.000
_cell.length_b   1.000
_cell.length_c   1.000
_cell.angle_alpha   90.00
_cell.angle_beta   90.00
_cell.angle_gamma   90.00
#
_symmetry.space_group_name_H-M   'P 1'
#
loop_
_entity.id
_entity.type
_entity.pdbx_description
1 polymer ?
#
loop_
_entity_poly.entity_id
_entity_poly.type
_entity_poly.pdbx_seq_one_letter_code
_entity_poly.pdbx_strand_id
1 'polypeptide(L)'
;MSEIEKKLSKLGKKKVIKSGGIRRKAKVVNSIKPTRLSDEEKQLVNLYQKINRFLKQETKYQDLIKVYIDNWFVDMVSHLRKKDFKEKTIDLKTLNEDEDFKSNFFSISPCENNIFKSNYRDLNNIFSKKGYNYYINQLDRLLSDLEKEDYIPKEKPLENIENIGVYYEKLGLEKGEIPTLAELKKKFLKLSSKYHPDKHPDELEKYTKLFQEIDEAYNIVKRYHYKSDKDHLYK
;
A
#
# COMPACT_ATOMS: atom_id res chain seq x y z
N MET A 1 -8.86 -81.79 22.93
CA MET A 1 -9.37 -80.45 23.30
C MET A 1 -9.34 -80.33 24.81
N SER A 2 -8.22 -79.87 25.37
CA SER A 2 -8.00 -79.86 26.82
C SER A 2 -8.69 -78.65 27.47
N GLU A 3 -9.07 -78.78 28.74
CA GLU A 3 -9.72 -77.73 29.55
C GLU A 3 -8.91 -76.41 29.65
N ILE A 4 -7.65 -76.42 29.22
CA ILE A 4 -6.75 -75.27 29.15
C ILE A 4 -7.19 -74.29 28.05
N GLU A 5 -7.70 -74.80 26.92
CA GLU A 5 -8.11 -73.97 25.77
C GLU A 5 -9.41 -73.20 26.05
N LYS A 6 -10.32 -73.76 26.87
CA LYS A 6 -11.54 -73.07 27.30
C LYS A 6 -11.25 -71.90 28.26
N LYS A 7 -10.20 -71.99 29.10
CA LYS A 7 -9.80 -70.90 30.02
C LYS A 7 -9.15 -69.70 29.32
N LEU A 8 -8.46 -69.90 28.20
CA LEU A 8 -7.79 -68.83 27.47
C LEU A 8 -8.74 -67.92 26.66
N SER A 9 -9.96 -68.39 26.34
CA SER A 9 -10.97 -67.60 25.63
C SER A 9 -11.66 -66.51 26.47
N LYS A 10 -11.61 -66.61 27.82
CA LYS A 10 -12.26 -65.66 28.74
C LYS A 10 -11.43 -64.42 29.09
N LEU A 11 -10.18 -64.32 28.62
CA LEU A 11 -9.25 -63.24 29.00
C LEU A 11 -8.87 -62.28 27.85
N GLY A 12 -9.66 -62.19 26.78
CA GLY A 12 -9.68 -61.04 25.86
C GLY A 12 -8.34 -60.61 25.23
N LYS A 13 -7.32 -61.48 25.20
CA LYS A 13 -5.99 -61.15 24.65
C LYS A 13 -5.76 -61.90 23.35
N LYS A 14 -6.10 -61.27 22.21
CA LYS A 14 -5.63 -61.70 20.88
C LYS A 14 -4.11 -61.51 20.79
N LYS A 15 -3.38 -62.61 20.55
CA LYS A 15 -1.97 -62.58 20.13
C LYS A 15 -1.86 -61.99 18.72
N VAL A 16 -1.14 -60.89 18.56
CA VAL A 16 -0.58 -60.48 17.25
C VAL A 16 0.84 -59.97 17.45
N ILE A 17 1.84 -60.83 17.23
CA ILE A 17 3.27 -60.50 17.21
C ILE A 17 3.98 -61.61 16.41
N LYS A 18 4.84 -61.41 15.40
CA LYS A 18 5.38 -60.28 14.63
C LYS A 18 6.03 -60.94 13.39
N SER A 19 5.80 -60.46 12.18
CA SER A 19 6.75 -60.62 11.07
C SER A 19 7.71 -59.43 11.07
N GLY A 20 8.98 -59.71 10.84
CA GLY A 20 10.09 -58.76 10.98
C GLY A 20 9.98 -57.59 10.01
N GLY A 21 9.84 -56.39 10.56
CA GLY A 21 10.06 -55.14 9.87
C GLY A 21 10.86 -54.24 10.80
N ILE A 22 12.09 -53.88 10.41
CA ILE A 22 12.89 -52.87 11.10
C ILE A 22 12.08 -51.58 11.06
N ARG A 23 11.45 -51.20 12.17
CA ARG A 23 10.89 -49.86 12.35
C ARG A 23 12.06 -48.88 12.30
N ARG A 24 12.39 -48.36 11.11
CA ARG A 24 13.14 -47.12 11.00
C ARG A 24 12.29 -46.06 11.71
N LYS A 25 12.71 -45.63 12.89
CA LYS A 25 12.13 -44.43 13.52
C LYS A 25 12.27 -43.33 12.48
N ALA A 26 11.15 -42.80 11.99
CA ALA A 26 11.17 -41.62 11.14
C ALA A 26 12.02 -40.59 11.86
N LYS A 27 13.12 -40.17 11.24
CA LYS A 27 13.97 -39.11 11.77
C LYS A 27 13.04 -37.90 11.83
N VAL A 28 12.61 -37.51 13.03
CA VAL A 28 11.90 -36.25 13.23
C VAL A 28 12.94 -35.18 12.93
N VAL A 29 13.03 -34.81 11.66
CA VAL A 29 13.70 -33.60 11.25
C VAL A 29 12.79 -32.51 11.75
N ASN A 30 13.02 -32.05 12.98
CA ASN A 30 12.55 -30.73 13.37
C ASN A 30 13.09 -29.80 12.28
N SER A 31 12.20 -29.27 11.45
CA SER A 31 12.58 -28.19 10.54
C SER A 31 13.24 -27.15 11.42
N ILE A 32 14.55 -26.97 11.27
CA ILE A 32 15.26 -25.86 11.90
C ILE A 32 14.58 -24.65 11.27
N LYS A 33 13.62 -24.06 11.97
CA LYS A 33 13.13 -22.74 11.60
C LYS A 33 14.40 -21.88 11.61
N PRO A 34 14.79 -21.26 10.50
CA PRO A 34 15.96 -20.39 10.51
C PRO A 34 15.69 -19.32 11.56
N THR A 35 16.38 -19.41 12.69
CA THR A 35 16.30 -18.43 13.79
C THR A 35 16.97 -17.12 13.39
N ARG A 36 17.69 -17.11 12.26
CA ARG A 36 18.32 -15.94 11.67
C ARG A 36 17.48 -15.45 10.50
N LEU A 37 16.99 -14.22 10.61
CA LEU A 37 16.41 -13.46 9.50
C LEU A 37 17.38 -13.50 8.31
N SER A 38 16.83 -13.58 7.09
CA SER A 38 17.66 -13.45 5.87
C SER A 38 18.26 -12.05 5.80
N ASP A 39 19.31 -11.84 5.01
CA ASP A 39 19.89 -10.49 4.88
C ASP A 39 18.91 -9.51 4.21
N GLU A 40 18.09 -9.98 3.27
CA GLU A 40 17.00 -9.22 2.66
C GLU A 40 15.92 -8.83 3.69
N GLU A 41 15.57 -9.75 4.58
CA GLU A 41 14.59 -9.54 5.63
C GLU A 41 15.10 -8.54 6.68
N LYS A 42 16.39 -8.64 7.07
CA LYS A 42 17.03 -7.66 7.95
C LYS A 42 17.04 -6.27 7.33
N GLN A 43 17.34 -6.16 6.03
CA GLN A 43 17.35 -4.88 5.32
C GLN A 43 15.97 -4.22 5.37
N LEU A 44 14.92 -4.97 5.03
CA LEU A 44 13.54 -4.48 5.07
C LEU A 44 13.14 -4.03 6.49
N VAL A 45 13.39 -4.88 7.49
CA VAL A 45 13.09 -4.59 8.90
C VAL A 45 13.79 -3.31 9.35
N ASN A 46 15.06 -3.12 8.98
CA ASN A 46 15.81 -1.92 9.32
C ASN A 46 15.20 -0.66 8.69
N LEU A 47 14.85 -0.71 7.40
CA LEU A 47 14.21 0.43 6.72
C LEU A 47 12.87 0.79 7.34
N TYR A 48 12.00 -0.20 7.56
CA TYR A 48 10.73 0.04 8.23
C TYR A 48 10.90 0.58 9.63
N GLN A 49 11.88 0.11 10.40
CA GLN A 49 12.15 0.67 11.72
C GLN A 49 12.58 2.14 11.65
N LYS A 50 13.43 2.52 10.69
CA LYS A 50 13.85 3.92 10.52
C LYS A 50 12.67 4.81 10.12
N ILE A 51 11.90 4.41 9.11
CA ILE A 51 10.72 5.14 8.64
C ILE A 51 9.70 5.25 9.79
N ASN A 52 9.34 4.14 10.43
CA ASN A 52 8.36 4.16 11.52
C ASN A 52 8.83 4.97 12.73
N ARG A 53 10.14 5.06 13.01
CA ARG A 53 10.66 5.96 14.05
C ARG A 53 10.44 7.41 13.66
N PHE A 54 10.67 7.77 12.40
CA PHE A 54 10.38 9.11 11.89
C PHE A 54 8.89 9.44 12.01
N LEU A 55 8.00 8.55 11.55
CA LEU A 55 6.55 8.77 11.57
C LEU A 55 5.95 8.88 12.96
N LYS A 56 6.59 8.29 13.97
CA LYS A 56 6.16 8.40 15.38
C LYS A 56 6.52 9.73 16.04
N GLN A 57 7.40 10.54 15.45
CA GLN A 57 7.74 11.85 16.00
C GLN A 57 6.57 12.80 15.76
N GLU A 58 6.03 13.41 16.81
CA GLU A 58 5.00 14.45 16.65
C GLU A 58 5.62 15.66 15.93
N THR A 59 5.06 16.01 14.77
CA THR A 59 5.48 17.17 13.99
C THR A 59 4.26 17.98 13.57
N LYS A 60 4.43 19.28 13.34
CA LYS A 60 3.39 20.15 12.77
C LYS A 60 3.00 19.80 11.33
N TYR A 61 3.70 18.84 10.71
CA TYR A 61 3.53 18.44 9.31
C TYR A 61 3.02 17.00 9.16
N GLN A 62 2.43 16.43 10.22
CA GLN A 62 1.93 15.05 10.20
C GLN A 62 0.95 14.79 9.04
N ASP A 63 0.01 15.69 8.79
CA ASP A 63 -0.96 15.52 7.69
C ASP A 63 -0.31 15.58 6.31
N LEU A 64 0.70 16.46 6.13
CA LEU A 64 1.51 16.50 4.91
C LEU A 64 2.26 15.19 4.70
N ILE A 65 2.86 14.63 5.75
CA ILE A 65 3.60 13.37 5.68
C ILE A 65 2.66 12.22 5.29
N LYS A 66 1.46 12.14 5.88
CA LYS A 66 0.46 11.13 5.52
C LYS A 66 0.14 11.18 4.02
N VAL A 67 -0.22 12.36 3.55
CA VAL A 67 -0.55 12.62 2.14
C VAL A 67 0.62 12.31 1.22
N TYR A 68 1.84 12.68 1.61
CA TYR A 68 3.04 12.38 0.86
C TYR A 68 3.27 10.86 0.73
N ILE A 69 3.11 10.10 1.81
CA ILE A 69 3.23 8.63 1.80
C ILE A 69 2.17 7.99 0.90
N ASP A 70 0.92 8.44 0.96
CA ASP A 70 -0.13 7.90 0.10
C ASP A 70 0.16 8.18 -1.39
N ASN A 71 0.62 9.39 -1.73
CA ASN A 71 1.02 9.71 -3.09
C ASN A 71 2.25 8.91 -3.54
N TRP A 72 3.25 8.76 -2.68
CA TRP A 72 4.42 7.92 -2.94
C TRP A 72 4.01 6.46 -3.20
N PHE A 73 3.07 5.93 -2.44
CA PHE A 73 2.60 4.56 -2.62
C PHE A 73 1.93 4.38 -3.97
N VAL A 74 1.02 5.29 -4.34
CA VAL A 74 0.36 5.30 -5.64
C VAL A 74 1.37 5.37 -6.79
N ASP A 75 2.38 6.24 -6.66
CA ASP A 75 3.45 6.36 -7.66
C ASP A 75 4.28 5.08 -7.77
N MET A 76 4.70 4.51 -6.63
CA MET A 76 5.44 3.24 -6.56
C MET A 76 4.68 2.12 -7.26
N VAL A 77 3.38 1.96 -6.96
CA VAL A 77 2.56 0.90 -7.55
C VAL A 77 2.32 1.12 -9.04
N SER A 78 2.14 2.37 -9.48
CA SER A 78 1.92 2.70 -10.90
C SER A 78 3.08 2.28 -11.82
N HIS A 79 4.30 2.21 -11.26
CA HIS A 79 5.51 1.84 -11.98
C HIS A 79 5.78 0.32 -11.99
N LEU A 80 5.02 -0.47 -11.21
CA LEU A 80 5.13 -1.92 -11.17
C LEU A 80 4.61 -2.54 -12.48
N ARG A 81 5.31 -3.57 -12.95
CA ARG A 81 4.93 -4.33 -14.15
C ARG A 81 4.70 -5.79 -13.79
N LYS A 82 4.00 -6.53 -14.66
CA LYS A 82 3.72 -7.97 -14.45
C LYS A 82 4.96 -8.83 -14.16
N LYS A 83 6.14 -8.42 -14.66
CA LYS A 83 7.43 -9.10 -14.41
C LYS A 83 8.01 -8.89 -13.01
N ASP A 84 7.52 -7.88 -12.31
CA ASP A 84 7.97 -7.52 -10.97
C ASP A 84 7.27 -8.39 -9.91
N PHE A 85 6.25 -9.17 -10.31
CA PHE A 85 5.53 -10.12 -9.47
C PHE A 85 5.91 -11.58 -9.77
N LYS A 86 5.73 -12.46 -8.79
CA LYS A 86 5.85 -13.92 -9.02
C LYS A 86 4.67 -14.45 -9.84
N GLU A 87 3.47 -13.97 -9.54
CA GLU A 87 2.27 -14.30 -10.29
C GLU A 87 2.01 -13.27 -11.41
N LYS A 88 1.80 -13.75 -12.65
CA LYS A 88 1.66 -12.88 -13.83
C LYS A 88 0.23 -12.47 -14.15
N THR A 89 -0.74 -13.01 -13.41
CA THR A 89 -2.19 -12.82 -13.55
C THR A 89 -2.70 -11.56 -12.85
N ILE A 90 -1.86 -10.88 -12.08
CA ILE A 90 -2.24 -9.68 -11.31
C ILE A 90 -2.79 -8.60 -12.22
N ASP A 91 -3.94 -8.04 -11.84
CA ASP A 91 -4.52 -6.88 -12.49
C ASP A 91 -3.85 -5.59 -11.99
N LEU A 92 -3.01 -5.02 -12.84
CA LEU A 92 -2.28 -3.80 -12.51
C LEU A 92 -3.18 -2.56 -12.50
N LYS A 93 -4.35 -2.60 -13.14
CA LYS A 93 -5.21 -1.41 -13.26
C LYS A 93 -5.89 -1.05 -11.95
N THR A 94 -6.27 -2.08 -11.18
CA THR A 94 -7.01 -1.93 -9.92
C THR A 94 -6.10 -2.07 -8.70
N LEU A 95 -4.81 -2.32 -8.88
CA LEU A 95 -3.88 -2.65 -7.79
C LEU A 95 -3.75 -1.53 -6.74
N ASN A 96 -3.94 -0.27 -7.13
CA ASN A 96 -3.93 0.87 -6.22
C ASN A 96 -5.18 0.94 -5.31
N GLU A 97 -6.28 0.33 -5.74
CA GLU A 97 -7.56 0.33 -5.03
C GLU A 97 -7.76 -0.97 -4.24
N ASP A 98 -6.82 -1.91 -4.35
CA ASP A 98 -6.86 -3.20 -3.67
C ASP A 98 -6.37 -3.04 -2.22
N GLU A 99 -7.32 -3.03 -1.29
CA GLU A 99 -7.06 -2.92 0.15
C GLU A 99 -6.28 -4.13 0.69
N ASP A 100 -6.50 -5.33 0.15
CA ASP A 100 -5.73 -6.51 0.55
C ASP A 100 -4.27 -6.33 0.14
N PHE A 101 -4.03 -5.81 -1.07
CA PHE A 101 -2.68 -5.47 -1.51
C PHE A 101 -2.05 -4.40 -0.63
N LYS A 102 -2.75 -3.29 -0.34
CA LYS A 102 -2.26 -2.18 0.52
C LYS A 102 -1.93 -2.67 1.94
N SER A 103 -2.73 -3.59 2.49
CA SER A 103 -2.54 -4.17 3.83
C SER A 103 -1.24 -4.97 4.00
N ASN A 104 -0.61 -5.41 2.89
CA ASN A 104 0.69 -6.06 2.93
C ASN A 104 1.81 -5.10 3.34
N PHE A 105 1.62 -3.80 3.13
CA PHE A 105 2.62 -2.76 3.35
C PHE A 105 2.36 -1.96 4.63
N PHE A 106 1.10 -1.64 4.91
CA PHE A 106 0.70 -0.78 6.02
C PHE A 106 -0.12 -1.55 7.06
N SER A 107 0.10 -1.26 8.35
CA SER A 107 -0.83 -1.71 9.39
C SER A 107 -2.06 -0.81 9.39
N ILE A 108 -3.24 -1.40 9.18
CA ILE A 108 -4.52 -0.74 9.45
C ILE A 108 -4.66 -0.68 10.98
N SER A 109 -4.25 0.42 11.60
CA SER A 109 -4.41 0.65 13.04
C SER A 109 -5.34 1.85 13.26
N PRO A 110 -6.18 1.86 14.32
CA PRO A 110 -7.12 2.96 14.58
C PRO A 110 -6.46 4.32 14.83
N CYS A 111 -5.16 4.34 15.11
CA CYS A 111 -4.36 5.55 15.24
C CYS A 111 -3.67 5.81 13.89
N GLU A 112 -4.42 6.45 12.99
CA GLU A 112 -4.20 7.14 11.69
C GLU A 112 -2.79 7.44 11.14
N ASN A 113 -1.72 6.79 11.60
CA ASN A 113 -0.40 6.90 11.02
C ASN A 113 -0.13 5.63 10.23
N ASN A 114 0.15 5.77 8.93
CA ASN A 114 0.56 4.69 8.04
C ASN A 114 1.87 4.06 8.54
N ILE A 115 1.79 3.12 9.48
CA ILE A 115 2.96 2.41 10.00
C ILE A 115 3.25 1.25 9.05
N PHE A 116 4.48 1.20 8.54
CA PHE A 116 4.93 0.11 7.69
C PHE A 116 4.99 -1.20 8.48
N LYS A 117 4.35 -2.24 7.94
CA LYS A 117 4.26 -3.56 8.55
C LYS A 117 5.42 -4.43 8.08
N SER A 118 6.17 -5.00 9.02
CA SER A 118 7.25 -5.95 8.71
C SER A 118 6.70 -7.29 8.23
N ASN A 119 6.39 -7.36 6.92
CA ASN A 119 5.73 -8.48 6.26
C ASN A 119 6.59 -9.10 5.16
N TYR A 120 7.88 -9.34 5.44
CA TYR A 120 8.83 -9.87 4.45
C TYR A 120 8.31 -11.13 3.74
N ARG A 121 7.68 -12.05 4.48
CA ARG A 121 7.16 -13.30 3.90
C ARG A 121 6.08 -13.04 2.85
N ASP A 122 5.14 -12.13 3.13
CA ASP A 122 4.05 -11.81 2.23
C ASP A 122 4.58 -11.08 0.99
N LEU A 123 5.46 -10.10 1.19
CA LEU A 123 6.12 -9.39 0.10
C LEU A 123 6.99 -10.30 -0.77
N ASN A 124 7.69 -11.25 -0.17
CA ASN A 124 8.46 -12.25 -0.91
C ASN A 124 7.52 -13.18 -1.69
N ASN A 125 6.34 -13.52 -1.19
CA ASN A 125 5.37 -14.32 -1.96
C ASN A 125 4.77 -13.54 -3.15
N ILE A 126 4.60 -12.23 -3.01
CA ILE A 126 4.02 -11.34 -4.03
C ILE A 126 5.07 -11.01 -5.11
N PHE A 127 6.22 -10.49 -4.71
CA PHE A 127 7.20 -9.92 -5.62
C PHE A 127 8.23 -10.92 -6.14
N SER A 128 8.59 -10.77 -7.41
CA SER A 128 9.81 -11.37 -7.94
C SER A 128 11.03 -10.67 -7.31
N LYS A 129 12.23 -11.26 -7.43
CA LYS A 129 13.45 -10.62 -6.91
C LYS A 129 13.65 -9.20 -7.45
N LYS A 130 13.24 -8.97 -8.71
CA LYS A 130 13.30 -7.65 -9.33
C LYS A 130 12.31 -6.66 -8.72
N GLY A 131 11.06 -7.08 -8.50
CA GLY A 131 10.05 -6.24 -7.85
C GLY A 131 10.39 -5.93 -6.40
N TYR A 132 10.91 -6.91 -5.68
CA TYR A 132 11.38 -6.72 -4.31
C TYR A 132 12.52 -5.68 -4.24
N ASN A 133 13.53 -5.79 -5.11
CA ASN A 133 14.60 -4.79 -5.19
C ASN A 133 14.08 -3.40 -5.56
N TYR A 134 13.12 -3.31 -6.48
CA TYR A 134 12.47 -2.05 -6.81
C TYR A 134 11.78 -1.45 -5.58
N TYR A 135 11.01 -2.26 -4.86
CA TYR A 135 10.32 -1.83 -3.65
C TYR A 135 11.27 -1.34 -2.56
N ILE A 136 12.34 -2.08 -2.28
CA ILE A 136 13.39 -1.68 -1.32
C ILE A 136 14.01 -0.34 -1.71
N ASN A 137 14.38 -0.17 -2.98
CA ASN A 137 14.93 1.10 -3.47
C ASN A 137 13.94 2.27 -3.30
N GLN A 138 12.64 2.03 -3.43
CA GLN A 138 11.61 3.06 -3.19
C GLN A 138 11.49 3.41 -1.72
N LEU A 139 11.63 2.44 -0.81
CA LEU A 139 11.69 2.71 0.63
C LEU A 139 12.92 3.51 1.03
N ASP A 140 14.09 3.19 0.47
CA ASP A 140 15.32 3.95 0.69
C ASP A 140 15.17 5.42 0.25
N ARG A 141 14.53 5.65 -0.90
CA ARG A 141 14.20 7.00 -1.39
C ARG A 141 13.23 7.70 -0.46
N LEU A 142 12.14 7.05 -0.09
CA LEU A 142 11.15 7.60 0.84
C LEU A 142 11.81 8.04 2.15
N LEU A 143 12.69 7.20 2.72
CA LEU A 143 13.42 7.55 3.93
C LEU A 143 14.30 8.80 3.72
N SER A 144 15.04 8.87 2.62
CA SER A 144 15.83 10.05 2.26
C SER A 144 14.97 11.30 2.14
N ASP A 145 13.81 11.19 1.49
CA ASP A 145 12.92 12.33 1.23
C ASP A 145 12.25 12.82 2.52
N LEU A 146 11.94 11.90 3.44
CA LEU A 146 11.49 12.22 4.81
C LEU A 146 12.60 12.92 5.61
N GLU A 147 13.83 12.38 5.60
CA GLU A 147 14.96 12.97 6.31
C GLU A 147 15.34 14.37 5.79
N LYS A 148 15.15 14.63 4.49
CA LYS A 148 15.41 15.94 3.85
C LYS A 148 14.23 16.90 3.93
N GLU A 149 13.12 16.46 4.50
CA GLU A 149 11.87 17.21 4.52
C GLU A 149 11.40 17.66 3.13
N ASP A 150 11.66 16.86 2.09
CA ASP A 150 11.29 17.18 0.70
C ASP A 150 9.76 17.13 0.49
N TYR A 151 9.01 16.56 1.45
CA TYR A 151 7.56 16.65 1.53
C TYR A 151 7.05 18.04 1.93
N ILE A 152 7.91 18.92 2.47
CA ILE A 152 7.53 20.30 2.76
C ILE A 152 7.60 21.11 1.45
N PRO A 153 6.50 21.76 1.04
CA PRO A 153 6.53 22.64 -0.13
C PRO A 153 7.50 23.80 0.09
N LYS A 154 8.70 23.73 -0.48
CA LYS A 154 9.67 24.85 -0.48
C LYS A 154 9.07 26.04 -1.25
N GLU A 155 8.49 27.00 -0.57
CA GLU A 155 7.72 28.11 -1.14
C GLU A 155 8.31 28.63 -2.47
N LYS A 156 7.54 28.53 -3.54
CA LYS A 156 7.37 29.71 -4.38
C LYS A 156 5.98 30.19 -4.03
N PRO A 157 5.81 31.35 -3.37
CA PRO A 157 4.49 31.93 -3.27
C PRO A 157 3.94 31.97 -4.71
N LEU A 158 2.80 31.33 -4.95
CA LEU A 158 2.05 31.57 -6.16
C LEU A 158 1.62 33.03 -6.03
N GLU A 159 2.38 33.93 -6.64
CA GLU A 159 2.03 35.34 -6.74
C GLU A 159 0.56 35.40 -7.18
N ASN A 160 -0.31 35.96 -6.35
CA ASN A 160 -1.76 36.18 -6.57
C ASN A 160 -2.78 35.12 -6.09
N ILE A 161 -2.49 34.24 -5.12
CA ILE A 161 -3.55 33.47 -4.44
C ILE A 161 -3.85 34.07 -3.06
N GLU A 162 -4.91 34.88 -2.98
CA GLU A 162 -5.34 35.52 -1.72
C GLU A 162 -5.96 34.52 -0.73
N ASN A 163 -6.62 33.44 -1.21
CA ASN A 163 -7.23 32.43 -0.35
C ASN A 163 -7.46 31.09 -1.07
N ILE A 164 -6.68 30.05 -0.72
CA ILE A 164 -6.86 28.71 -1.30
C ILE A 164 -8.19 28.04 -0.93
N GLY A 165 -8.81 28.46 0.17
CA GLY A 165 -10.07 27.92 0.66
C GLY A 165 -11.23 28.10 -0.33
N VAL A 166 -11.17 29.09 -1.22
CA VAL A 166 -12.17 29.30 -2.28
C VAL A 166 -12.11 28.17 -3.31
N TYR A 167 -10.91 27.74 -3.70
CA TYR A 167 -10.74 26.65 -4.67
C TYR A 167 -11.11 25.29 -4.09
N TYR A 168 -10.91 25.12 -2.77
CA TYR A 168 -11.37 23.93 -2.06
C TYR A 168 -12.89 23.80 -2.08
N GLU A 169 -13.62 24.89 -1.85
CA GLU A 169 -15.09 24.90 -1.94
C GLU A 169 -15.57 24.54 -3.34
N LYS A 170 -14.95 25.11 -4.39
CA LYS A 170 -15.29 24.79 -5.78
C LYS A 170 -15.12 23.31 -6.12
N LEU A 171 -14.12 22.65 -5.53
CA LEU A 171 -13.86 21.22 -5.71
C LEU A 171 -14.64 20.33 -4.72
N GLY A 172 -15.35 20.92 -3.75
CA GLY A 172 -16.04 20.20 -2.69
C GLY A 172 -15.07 19.42 -1.79
N LEU A 173 -13.94 20.04 -1.45
CA LEU A 173 -12.93 19.55 -0.51
C LEU A 173 -13.11 20.20 0.87
N GLU A 174 -12.69 19.50 1.92
CA GLU A 174 -12.77 20.01 3.28
C GLU A 174 -11.67 21.05 3.54
N LYS A 175 -12.07 22.21 4.09
CA LYS A 175 -11.14 23.29 4.42
C LYS A 175 -10.26 22.89 5.58
N GLY A 176 -8.95 22.83 5.35
CA GLY A 176 -7.96 22.48 6.37
C GLY A 176 -7.28 21.13 6.15
N GLU A 177 -7.83 20.28 5.28
CA GLU A 177 -7.21 19.01 4.92
C GLU A 177 -6.42 19.12 3.62
N ILE A 178 -5.36 18.32 3.49
CA ILE A 178 -4.55 18.28 2.27
C ILE A 178 -5.02 17.07 1.46
N PRO A 179 -5.69 17.26 0.31
CA PRO A 179 -6.26 16.14 -0.43
C PRO A 179 -5.17 15.35 -1.13
N THR A 180 -5.20 14.02 -1.11
CA THR A 180 -4.28 13.19 -1.92
C THR A 180 -4.50 13.46 -3.43
N LEU A 181 -3.47 13.26 -4.28
CA LEU A 181 -3.62 13.48 -5.74
C LEU A 181 -4.76 12.66 -6.35
N ALA A 182 -4.93 11.42 -5.89
CA ALA A 182 -6.01 10.54 -6.33
C ALA A 182 -7.39 11.11 -5.98
N GLU A 183 -7.57 11.64 -4.77
CA GLU A 183 -8.82 12.23 -4.32
C GLU A 183 -9.14 13.53 -5.06
N LEU A 184 -8.13 14.39 -5.20
CA LEU A 184 -8.21 15.63 -5.97
C LEU A 184 -8.65 15.34 -7.41
N LYS A 185 -8.04 14.34 -8.06
CA LYS A 185 -8.42 13.90 -9.41
C LYS A 185 -9.84 13.33 -9.45
N LYS A 186 -10.23 12.52 -8.48
CA LYS A 186 -11.55 11.90 -8.40
C LYS A 186 -12.66 12.95 -8.26
N LYS A 187 -12.46 13.94 -7.39
CA LYS A 187 -13.37 15.08 -7.20
C LYS A 187 -13.49 15.90 -8.48
N PHE A 188 -12.35 16.24 -9.09
CA PHE A 188 -12.32 16.94 -10.38
C PHE A 188 -13.09 16.18 -11.47
N LEU A 189 -12.82 14.89 -11.67
CA LEU A 189 -13.50 14.09 -12.70
C LEU A 189 -15.01 14.01 -12.50
N LYS A 190 -15.46 13.89 -11.24
CA LYS A 190 -16.88 13.86 -10.87
C LYS A 190 -17.57 15.19 -11.19
N LEU A 191 -16.94 16.31 -10.87
CA LEU A 191 -17.47 17.65 -11.16
C LEU A 191 -17.43 17.97 -12.65
N SER A 192 -16.30 17.71 -13.31
CA SER A 192 -16.11 17.84 -14.75
C SER A 192 -17.18 17.08 -15.53
N SER A 193 -17.45 15.82 -15.16
CA SER A 193 -18.49 15.02 -15.78
C SER A 193 -19.92 15.53 -15.53
N LYS A 194 -20.17 16.25 -14.42
CA LYS A 194 -21.47 16.79 -14.06
C LYS A 194 -21.75 18.12 -14.78
N TYR A 195 -20.72 18.94 -14.94
CA TYR A 195 -20.82 20.30 -15.48
C TYR A 195 -20.27 20.41 -16.92
N HIS A 196 -20.03 19.29 -17.61
CA HIS A 196 -19.55 19.31 -18.99
C HIS A 196 -20.56 20.00 -19.93
N PRO A 197 -20.14 20.96 -20.78
CA PRO A 197 -21.04 21.70 -21.66
C PRO A 197 -21.85 20.78 -22.60
N ASP A 198 -21.25 19.69 -23.11
CA ASP A 198 -21.96 18.71 -23.96
C ASP A 198 -23.19 18.06 -23.30
N LYS A 199 -23.23 17.97 -21.96
CA LYS A 199 -24.38 17.38 -21.26
C LYS A 199 -25.50 18.39 -21.02
N HIS A 200 -25.24 19.67 -21.26
CA HIS A 200 -26.17 20.76 -21.02
C HIS A 200 -26.22 21.70 -22.25
N PRO A 201 -26.71 21.19 -23.40
CA PRO A 201 -26.74 21.96 -24.65
C PRO A 201 -27.62 23.22 -24.56
N ASP A 202 -28.59 23.26 -23.65
CA ASP A 202 -29.51 24.39 -23.48
C ASP A 202 -28.90 25.56 -22.67
N GLU A 203 -27.84 25.31 -21.88
CA GLU A 203 -27.20 26.30 -20.98
C GLU A 203 -25.67 26.36 -21.19
N LEU A 204 -25.21 26.24 -22.44
CA LEU A 204 -23.79 26.11 -22.80
C LEU A 204 -22.87 27.15 -22.13
N GLU A 205 -23.23 28.44 -22.13
CA GLU A 205 -22.37 29.49 -21.56
C GLU A 205 -22.16 29.32 -20.05
N LYS A 206 -23.21 28.94 -19.32
CA LYS A 206 -23.16 28.77 -17.86
C LYS A 206 -22.31 27.56 -17.49
N TYR A 207 -22.51 26.44 -18.17
CA TYR A 207 -21.72 25.23 -17.92
C TYR A 207 -20.27 25.35 -18.38
N THR A 208 -20.00 26.10 -19.44
CA THR A 208 -18.63 26.42 -19.87
C THR A 208 -17.88 27.21 -18.80
N LYS A 209 -18.51 28.24 -18.22
CA LYS A 209 -17.91 29.02 -17.11
C LYS A 209 -17.66 28.15 -15.89
N LEU A 210 -18.65 27.37 -15.46
CA LEU A 210 -18.50 26.45 -14.33
C LEU A 210 -17.38 25.44 -14.55
N PHE A 211 -17.27 24.88 -15.76
CA PHE A 211 -16.22 23.94 -16.12
C PHE A 211 -14.84 24.60 -16.04
N GLN A 212 -14.68 25.81 -16.58
CA GLN A 212 -13.43 26.58 -16.50
C GLN A 212 -13.04 26.86 -15.05
N GLU A 213 -14.00 27.24 -14.20
CA GLU A 213 -13.74 27.50 -12.78
C GLU A 213 -13.31 26.24 -12.01
N ILE A 214 -13.90 25.08 -12.33
CA ILE A 214 -13.52 23.80 -11.75
C ILE A 214 -12.09 23.40 -12.18
N ASP A 215 -11.76 23.60 -13.45
CA ASP A 215 -10.43 23.31 -13.99
C ASP A 215 -9.36 24.24 -13.40
N GLU A 216 -9.66 25.53 -13.30
CA GLU A 216 -8.79 26.50 -12.61
C GLU A 216 -8.56 26.11 -11.15
N ALA A 217 -9.63 25.76 -10.41
CA ALA A 217 -9.53 25.33 -9.03
C ALA A 217 -8.65 24.08 -8.87
N TYR A 218 -8.83 23.08 -9.73
CA TYR A 218 -8.00 21.87 -9.73
C TYR A 218 -6.52 22.21 -9.94
N ASN A 219 -6.21 23.00 -10.96
CA ASN A 219 -4.84 23.37 -11.31
C ASN A 219 -4.17 24.18 -10.20
N ILE A 220 -4.90 25.09 -9.55
CA ILE A 220 -4.39 25.90 -8.45
C ILE A 220 -4.12 25.05 -7.21
N VAL A 221 -5.07 24.22 -6.78
CA VAL A 221 -4.88 23.34 -5.61
C VAL A 221 -3.74 22.36 -5.85
N LYS A 222 -3.65 21.82 -7.07
CA LYS A 222 -2.56 20.93 -7.45
C LYS A 222 -1.20 21.62 -7.42
N ARG A 223 -1.08 22.83 -7.99
CA ARG A 223 0.18 23.59 -7.99
C ARG A 223 0.61 23.97 -6.59
N TYR A 224 -0.35 24.34 -5.74
CA TYR A 224 -0.09 24.72 -4.36
C TYR A 224 0.52 23.58 -3.53
N HIS A 225 0.00 22.35 -3.67
CA HIS A 225 0.45 21.21 -2.86
C HIS A 225 1.52 20.33 -3.52
N TYR A 226 1.52 20.17 -4.85
CA TYR A 226 2.21 19.06 -5.50
C TYR A 226 3.29 19.42 -6.53
N LYS A 227 3.51 20.71 -6.84
CA LYS A 227 4.63 21.21 -7.68
C LYS A 227 4.99 20.37 -8.93
N SER A 228 4.01 19.79 -9.64
CA SER A 228 4.30 18.97 -10.83
C SER A 228 3.52 19.44 -12.04
N ASP A 229 4.26 19.92 -13.05
CA ASP A 229 3.81 20.00 -14.45
C ASP A 229 3.78 18.62 -15.13
N LYS A 230 4.40 17.61 -14.51
CA LYS A 230 4.42 16.24 -15.03
C LYS A 230 3.20 15.49 -14.50
N ASP A 231 2.07 15.65 -15.17
CA ASP A 231 1.02 14.64 -15.16
C ASP A 231 1.52 13.40 -15.91
N HIS A 232 2.01 12.40 -15.19
CA HIS A 232 2.29 11.08 -15.76
C HIS A 232 0.98 10.27 -15.97
N LEU A 233 -0.17 10.83 -15.60
CA LEU A 233 -1.49 10.24 -15.84
C LEU A 233 -2.08 10.50 -17.23
N TYR A 234 -1.42 11.30 -18.08
CA TYR A 234 -1.76 11.42 -19.49
C TYR A 234 -0.51 11.22 -20.37
N LYS A 235 -0.19 9.95 -20.60
CA LYS A 235 0.44 9.44 -21.82
C LYS A 235 -0.18 8.10 -22.17
#